data_AF-A0A183HKN9-F1
#
_entry.id   AF-A0A183HKN9-F1
#
_cell.length_a   1.000
_cell.length_b   1.000
_cell.length_c   1.000
_cell.angle_alpha   90.00
_cell.angle_beta   90.00
_cell.angle_gamma   90.00
#
_symmetry.space_group_name_H-M   'P 1'
#
loop_
_entity.id
_entity.type
_entity.pdbx_description
1 polymer ?
#
loop_
_entity_poly.entity_id
_entity_poly.type
_entity_poly.pdbx_seq_one_letter_code
_entity_poly.pdbx_strand_id
1 'polypeptide(L)'
;MQHSKLTGQNRAFVLSTVNRVLEHNQTPQDLDEQQALLIINLATQEMTLSKENDDWPQAACNVLVTLAKRSRFVGHVMEALLQKFPPGQISSPHRYIILTLANVAEHNAVGFVPFLTDILSRAISVLPHIKTDFYRYAWAHALRAFCESVREYVSASAMTKTENDKNGSGDNHIEDEQVKS
;
A
#
# COMPACT_ATOMS: atom_id res chain seq x y z
N MET A 1 20.57 -3.70 -2.18
CA MET A 1 21.80 -4.49 -1.98
C MET A 1 22.87 -3.96 -2.92
N GLN A 2 23.96 -3.38 -2.40
CA GLN A 2 25.05 -2.79 -3.22
C GLN A 2 26.04 -3.84 -3.78
N HIS A 3 25.58 -5.05 -4.10
CA HIS A 3 26.41 -6.10 -4.68
C HIS A 3 26.11 -6.28 -6.17
N SER A 4 26.97 -5.69 -7.00
CA SER A 4 27.02 -5.79 -8.46
C SER A 4 27.26 -7.21 -9.02
N LYS A 5 27.30 -8.24 -8.16
CA LYS A 5 27.48 -9.66 -8.53
C LYS A 5 26.20 -10.51 -8.48
N LEU A 6 25.08 -9.99 -7.95
CA LEU A 6 23.82 -10.73 -7.95
C LEU A 6 23.10 -10.59 -9.31
N THR A 7 22.88 -11.72 -9.98
CA THR A 7 22.04 -11.82 -11.18
C THR A 7 20.59 -11.43 -10.88
N GLY A 8 19.82 -11.03 -11.90
CA GLY A 8 18.41 -10.67 -11.74
C GLY A 8 17.57 -11.79 -11.12
N GLN A 9 17.84 -13.04 -11.51
CA GLN A 9 17.20 -14.23 -10.93
C GLN A 9 17.49 -14.40 -9.44
N ASN A 10 18.74 -14.19 -9.01
CA ASN A 10 19.10 -14.28 -7.59
C ASN A 10 18.42 -13.19 -6.78
N ARG A 11 18.30 -11.96 -7.32
CA ARG A 11 17.56 -10.87 -6.68
C ARG A 11 16.09 -11.21 -6.52
N ALA A 12 15.46 -11.69 -7.59
CA ALA A 12 14.07 -12.12 -7.59
C ALA A 12 13.83 -13.24 -6.56
N PHE A 13 14.71 -14.23 -6.50
CA PHE A 13 14.64 -15.33 -5.54
C PHE A 13 14.73 -14.87 -4.08
N VAL A 14 15.70 -14.02 -3.77
CA VAL A 14 15.87 -13.45 -2.42
C VAL A 14 14.64 -12.64 -2.02
N LEU A 15 14.18 -11.72 -2.87
CA LEU A 15 12.98 -10.92 -2.61
C LEU A 15 11.73 -11.78 -2.44
N SER A 16 11.58 -12.83 -3.25
CA SER A 16 10.45 -13.76 -3.14
C SER A 16 10.48 -14.55 -1.84
N THR A 17 11.68 -14.91 -1.37
CA THR A 17 11.87 -15.59 -0.08
C THR A 17 11.53 -14.65 1.08
N VAL A 18 12.01 -13.40 1.03
CA VAL A 18 11.62 -12.35 1.99
C VAL A 18 10.10 -12.18 2.01
N ASN A 19 9.46 -12.08 0.83
CA ASN A 19 8.00 -11.97 0.75
C ASN A 19 7.29 -13.16 1.41
N ARG A 20 7.73 -14.39 1.12
CA ARG A 20 7.13 -15.61 1.68
C ARG A 20 7.26 -15.68 3.20
N VAL A 21 8.40 -15.24 3.75
CA VAL A 21 8.60 -15.15 5.20
C VAL A 21 7.69 -14.10 5.81
N LEU A 22 7.52 -12.95 5.14
CA LEU A 22 6.59 -11.91 5.57
C LEU A 22 5.14 -12.38 5.49
N GLU A 23 4.71 -13.18 4.51
CA GLU A 23 3.35 -13.69 4.41
C GLU A 23 2.95 -14.63 5.56
N HIS A 24 3.91 -15.26 6.24
CA HIS A 24 3.64 -16.14 7.36
C HIS A 24 3.11 -15.35 8.57
N ASN A 25 1.94 -15.73 9.11
CA ASN A 25 1.15 -14.93 10.07
C ASN A 25 1.87 -14.53 11.38
N GLN A 26 2.90 -15.26 11.79
CA GLN A 26 3.64 -14.99 13.03
C GLN A 26 4.77 -13.97 12.83
N THR A 27 5.53 -14.09 11.75
CA THR A 27 6.69 -13.23 11.41
C THR A 27 6.42 -11.72 11.50
N PRO A 28 5.28 -11.17 11.04
CA PRO A 28 4.99 -9.77 11.25
C PRO A 28 5.08 -9.36 12.70
N GLN A 29 4.47 -10.07 13.64
CA GLN A 29 4.34 -9.58 15.02
C GLN A 29 5.71 -9.34 15.64
N ASP A 30 6.68 -10.16 15.28
CA ASP A 30 8.07 -10.09 15.72
C ASP A 30 8.94 -9.12 14.91
N LEU A 31 8.45 -8.62 13.77
CA LEU A 31 9.15 -7.66 12.94
C LEU A 31 9.09 -6.28 13.59
N ASP A 32 10.25 -5.81 14.06
CA ASP A 32 10.38 -4.46 14.59
C ASP A 32 10.26 -3.41 13.47
N GLU A 33 9.95 -2.17 13.85
CA GLU A 33 9.73 -1.08 12.91
C GLU A 33 10.99 -0.74 12.09
N GLN A 34 12.18 -0.80 12.69
CA GLN A 34 13.43 -0.50 12.01
C GLN A 34 13.76 -1.54 10.94
N GLN A 35 13.53 -2.82 11.22
CA GLN A 35 13.66 -3.91 10.26
C GLN A 35 12.67 -3.74 9.11
N ALA A 36 11.42 -3.40 9.39
CA ALA A 36 10.42 -3.12 8.36
C ALA A 36 10.88 -1.97 7.46
N LEU A 37 11.37 -0.87 8.03
CA LEU A 37 11.90 0.27 7.27
C LEU A 37 13.10 -0.11 6.40
N LEU A 38 14.02 -0.95 6.89
CA LEU A 38 15.14 -1.45 6.09
C LEU A 38 14.66 -2.29 4.90
N ILE A 39 13.66 -3.16 5.10
CA ILE A 39 13.08 -3.97 4.03
C ILE A 39 12.35 -3.09 3.01
N ILE A 40 11.57 -2.11 3.46
CA ILE A 40 10.85 -1.16 2.59
C ILE A 40 11.85 -0.39 1.72
N ASN A 41 12.91 0.16 2.33
CA ASN A 41 13.95 0.88 1.63
C ASN A 41 14.67 -0.02 0.60
N LEU A 42 15.02 -1.24 0.99
CA LEU A 42 15.64 -2.21 0.10
C LEU A 42 14.75 -2.53 -1.11
N ALA A 43 13.49 -2.92 -0.87
CA ALA A 43 12.57 -3.30 -1.94
C ALA A 43 12.28 -2.12 -2.88
N THR A 44 12.09 -0.92 -2.33
CA THR A 44 11.88 0.30 -3.12
C THR A 44 13.09 0.62 -4.00
N GLN A 45 14.32 0.51 -3.46
CA GLN A 45 15.54 0.72 -4.23
C GLN A 45 15.70 -0.31 -5.34
N GLU A 46 15.61 -1.61 -5.03
CA GLU A 46 15.76 -2.69 -6.03
C GLU A 46 14.72 -2.57 -7.16
N MET A 47 13.49 -2.21 -6.82
CA MET A 47 12.43 -1.96 -7.80
C MET A 47 12.78 -0.81 -8.75
N THR A 48 13.32 0.30 -8.25
CA THR A 48 13.66 1.47 -9.10
C THR A 48 14.99 1.36 -9.85
N LEU A 49 15.85 0.41 -9.47
CA LEU A 49 17.10 0.11 -10.19
C LEU A 49 16.90 -0.83 -11.38
N SER A 50 15.70 -1.41 -11.51
CA SER A 50 15.36 -2.32 -12.58
C SER A 50 15.13 -1.61 -13.91
N LYS A 51 15.39 -2.33 -15.00
CA LYS A 51 14.99 -2.02 -16.37
C LYS A 51 13.67 -2.69 -16.66
N GLU A 52 13.02 -2.27 -17.75
CA GLU A 52 11.66 -2.72 -18.09
C GLU A 52 11.52 -4.25 -18.25
N ASN A 53 12.58 -4.94 -18.68
CA ASN A 53 12.59 -6.39 -18.94
C ASN A 53 13.18 -7.23 -17.79
N ASP A 54 13.43 -6.61 -16.64
CA ASP A 54 14.00 -7.31 -15.50
C ASP A 54 12.92 -8.03 -14.69
N ASP A 55 13.26 -9.21 -14.13
CA ASP A 55 12.28 -10.09 -13.49
C ASP A 55 12.06 -9.79 -11.99
N TRP A 56 13.03 -9.18 -11.31
CA TRP A 56 12.95 -8.91 -9.86
C TRP A 56 12.05 -7.75 -9.41
N PRO A 57 11.74 -6.69 -10.18
CA PRO A 57 10.87 -5.62 -9.68
C PRO A 57 9.47 -6.10 -9.31
N GLN A 58 8.96 -7.17 -9.93
CA GLN A 58 7.72 -7.81 -9.48
C GLN A 58 7.86 -8.41 -8.07
N ALA A 59 8.97 -9.08 -7.78
CA ALA A 59 9.22 -9.62 -6.43
C ALA A 59 9.36 -8.50 -5.40
N ALA A 60 10.01 -7.39 -5.75
CA ALA A 60 10.09 -6.20 -4.89
C ALA A 60 8.71 -5.57 -4.63
N CYS A 61 7.87 -5.45 -5.67
CA CYS A 61 6.49 -5.01 -5.54
C CYS A 61 5.71 -5.89 -4.56
N ASN A 62 5.82 -7.22 -4.65
CA ASN A 62 5.12 -8.14 -3.76
C ASN A 62 5.51 -7.93 -2.30
N VAL A 63 6.81 -7.76 -2.00
CA VAL A 63 7.31 -7.46 -0.65
C VAL A 63 6.64 -6.21 -0.08
N LEU A 64 6.60 -5.12 -0.85
CA LEU A 64 6.01 -3.86 -0.42
C LEU A 64 4.50 -3.99 -0.17
N VAL A 65 3.78 -4.67 -1.07
CA VAL A 65 2.34 -4.92 -0.93
C VAL A 65 2.05 -5.75 0.31
N THR A 66 2.83 -6.80 0.57
CA THR A 66 2.67 -7.65 1.76
C THR A 66 2.87 -6.87 3.06
N LEU A 67 3.83 -5.94 3.11
CA LEU A 67 3.99 -5.04 4.25
C LEU A 67 2.81 -4.05 4.35
N ALA A 68 2.39 -3.48 3.23
CA ALA A 68 1.31 -2.49 3.17
C ALA A 68 -0.06 -3.05 3.55
N LYS A 69 -0.30 -4.37 3.48
CA LYS A 69 -1.50 -5.01 4.03
C LYS A 69 -1.68 -4.78 5.53
N ARG A 70 -0.64 -4.32 6.24
CA ARG A 70 -0.65 -4.10 7.69
C ARG A 70 -0.78 -2.61 7.98
N SER A 71 -1.76 -2.27 8.82
CA SER A 71 -2.05 -0.89 9.21
C SER A 71 -0.85 -0.12 9.75
N ARG A 72 0.03 -0.77 10.54
CA ARG A 72 1.22 -0.11 11.11
C ARG A 72 2.35 0.18 10.10
N PHE A 73 2.37 -0.49 8.95
CA PHE A 73 3.47 -0.33 7.98
C PHE A 73 3.04 0.34 6.68
N VAL A 74 1.74 0.43 6.41
CA VAL A 74 1.23 1.05 5.19
C VAL A 74 1.71 2.50 5.02
N GLY A 75 1.74 3.29 6.09
CA GLY A 75 2.25 4.67 6.04
C GLY A 75 3.69 4.74 5.53
N HIS A 76 4.58 3.94 6.12
CA HIS A 76 5.99 3.85 5.72
C HIS A 76 6.16 3.38 4.27
N VAL A 77 5.35 2.42 3.81
CA VAL A 77 5.37 1.97 2.42
C VAL A 77 4.93 3.10 1.48
N MET A 78 3.84 3.79 1.81
CA MET A 78 3.31 4.88 0.99
C MET A 78 4.29 6.06 0.91
N GLU A 79 4.94 6.43 2.01
CA GLU A 79 5.99 7.45 2.02
C GLU A 79 7.17 7.07 1.12
N ALA A 80 7.65 5.83 1.20
CA ALA A 80 8.74 5.35 0.35
C ALA A 80 8.38 5.36 -1.15
N LEU A 81 7.13 5.01 -1.50
CA LEU A 81 6.64 5.09 -2.87
C LEU A 81 6.53 6.54 -3.36
N LEU A 82 6.00 7.44 -2.54
CA LEU A 82 5.83 8.86 -2.89
C LEU A 82 7.16 9.61 -2.98
N GLN A 83 8.20 9.18 -2.26
CA GLN A 83 9.57 9.67 -2.46
C GLN A 83 10.11 9.33 -3.85
N LYS A 84 9.66 8.24 -4.48
CA LYS A 84 10.01 7.85 -5.86
C LYS A 84 9.07 8.43 -6.91
N PHE A 85 8.05 9.18 -6.48
CA PHE A 85 7.15 9.90 -7.34
C PHE A 85 6.95 11.33 -6.81
N PRO A 86 7.98 12.19 -6.78
CA PRO A 86 7.91 13.53 -6.19
C PRO A 86 6.91 14.45 -6.93
N PRO A 87 6.42 15.52 -6.26
CA PRO A 87 5.43 16.41 -6.85
C PRO A 87 6.03 17.30 -7.95
N GLY A 88 5.18 17.72 -8.90
CA GLY A 88 5.58 18.59 -10.02
C GLY A 88 6.42 17.91 -11.10
N GLN A 89 6.56 16.58 -11.07
CA GLN A 89 7.22 15.85 -12.15
C GLN A 89 6.37 15.75 -13.40
N ILE A 90 7.03 15.89 -14.54
CA ILE A 90 6.45 15.77 -15.89
C ILE A 90 6.68 14.34 -16.42
N SER A 91 7.80 13.72 -16.05
CA SER A 91 8.11 12.33 -16.38
C SER A 91 7.36 11.38 -15.45
N SER A 92 6.76 10.33 -16.01
CA SER A 92 6.13 9.26 -15.22
C SER A 92 7.16 8.60 -14.30
N PRO A 93 6.81 8.26 -13.04
CA PRO A 93 7.67 7.44 -12.18
C PRO A 93 7.82 6.04 -12.78
N HIS A 94 8.80 5.28 -12.29
CA HIS A 94 9.03 3.90 -12.72
C HIS A 94 7.74 3.08 -12.68
N ARG A 95 7.46 2.29 -13.74
CA ARG A 95 6.18 1.56 -13.92
C ARG A 95 5.73 0.79 -12.67
N TYR A 96 6.67 0.13 -12.00
CA TYR A 96 6.36 -0.65 -10.81
C TYR A 96 5.97 0.19 -9.59
N ILE A 97 6.36 1.46 -9.50
CA ILE A 97 5.82 2.37 -8.46
C ILE A 97 4.30 2.50 -8.63
N ILE A 98 3.85 2.69 -9.87
CA ILE A 98 2.42 2.83 -10.20
C ILE A 98 1.67 1.53 -9.92
N LEU A 99 2.25 0.39 -10.33
CA LEU A 99 1.65 -0.93 -10.07
C LEU A 99 1.62 -1.27 -8.57
N THR A 100 2.64 -0.91 -7.80
CA THR A 100 2.63 -1.10 -6.35
C THR A 100 1.55 -0.23 -5.71
N LEU A 101 1.42 1.06 -6.09
CA LEU A 101 0.33 1.91 -5.61
C LEU A 101 -1.05 1.29 -5.90
N ALA A 102 -1.24 0.74 -7.11
CA ALA A 102 -2.47 0.03 -7.48
C ALA A 102 -2.73 -1.17 -6.55
N ASN A 103 -1.73 -2.05 -6.38
CA ASN A 103 -1.87 -3.25 -5.57
C ASN A 103 -2.08 -2.94 -4.07
N VAL A 104 -1.48 -1.85 -3.56
CA VAL A 104 -1.75 -1.38 -2.20
C VAL A 104 -3.20 -0.92 -2.06
N ALA A 105 -3.72 -0.16 -3.04
CA ALA A 105 -5.11 0.27 -3.06
C ALA A 105 -6.10 -0.93 -3.09
N GLU A 106 -5.78 -1.99 -3.82
CA GLU A 106 -6.61 -3.21 -3.92
C GLU A 106 -6.59 -4.08 -2.66
N HIS A 107 -5.53 -4.02 -1.86
CA HIS A 107 -5.37 -4.91 -0.70
C HIS A 107 -5.48 -4.19 0.65
N ASN A 108 -5.42 -2.87 0.67
CA ASN A 108 -5.58 -2.07 1.88
C ASN A 108 -6.15 -0.68 1.56
N ALA A 109 -7.44 -0.64 1.22
CA ALA A 109 -8.16 0.61 0.95
C ALA A 109 -8.06 1.61 2.12
N VAL A 110 -8.19 1.13 3.37
CA VAL A 110 -8.15 1.96 4.59
C VAL A 110 -6.82 2.67 4.78
N GLY A 111 -5.71 1.96 4.57
CA GLY A 111 -4.37 2.54 4.66
C GLY A 111 -3.98 3.38 3.44
N PHE A 112 -4.57 3.12 2.27
CA PHE A 112 -4.24 3.77 1.02
C PHE A 112 -4.94 5.13 0.83
N VAL A 113 -6.26 5.20 1.07
CA VAL A 113 -7.10 6.37 0.77
C VAL A 113 -6.58 7.69 1.36
N PRO A 114 -5.98 7.75 2.58
CA PRO A 114 -5.39 8.98 3.12
C PRO A 114 -4.33 9.64 2.21
N PHE A 115 -3.68 8.88 1.33
CA PHE A 115 -2.64 9.38 0.42
C PHE A 115 -3.18 9.70 -0.99
N LEU A 116 -4.43 9.33 -1.28
CA LEU A 116 -4.97 9.35 -2.65
C LEU A 116 -5.00 10.76 -3.26
N THR A 117 -5.35 11.79 -2.47
CA THR A 117 -5.39 13.17 -2.97
C THR A 117 -4.02 13.64 -3.45
N ASP A 118 -2.95 13.32 -2.72
CA ASP A 118 -1.58 13.66 -3.11
C ASP A 118 -1.15 12.88 -4.36
N ILE A 119 -1.47 11.58 -4.42
CA ILE A 119 -1.19 10.74 -5.60
C ILE A 119 -1.86 11.30 -6.86
N LEU A 120 -3.13 11.69 -6.79
CA LEU A 120 -3.87 12.23 -7.93
C LEU A 120 -3.31 13.58 -8.39
N SER A 121 -2.93 14.46 -7.45
CA SER A 121 -2.27 15.73 -7.76
C SER A 121 -1.00 15.53 -8.61
N ARG A 122 -0.19 14.53 -8.24
CA ARG A 122 1.02 14.15 -8.98
C ARG A 122 0.69 13.50 -10.32
N ALA A 123 -0.33 12.65 -10.36
CA ALA A 123 -0.78 11.99 -11.58
C ALA A 123 -1.22 12.98 -12.67
N ILE A 124 -1.93 14.06 -12.31
CA ILE A 124 -2.36 15.11 -13.25
C ILE A 124 -1.17 15.67 -14.05
N SER A 125 -0.01 15.81 -13.40
CA SER A 125 1.19 16.36 -14.04
C SER A 125 1.82 15.39 -15.06
N VAL A 126 1.76 14.08 -14.81
CA VAL A 126 2.43 13.08 -15.65
C VAL A 126 1.54 12.49 -16.74
N LEU A 127 0.22 12.39 -16.52
CA LEU A 127 -0.71 11.72 -17.43
C LEU A 127 -0.65 12.24 -18.89
N PRO A 128 -0.56 13.56 -19.15
CA PRO A 128 -0.45 14.08 -20.52
C PRO A 128 0.80 13.62 -21.28
N HIS A 129 1.82 13.17 -20.56
CA HIS A 129 3.14 12.85 -21.10
C HIS A 129 3.33 11.34 -21.35
N ILE A 130 2.34 10.51 -21.02
CA ILE A 130 2.40 9.06 -21.21
C ILE A 130 2.17 8.69 -22.67
N LYS A 131 3.19 8.12 -23.31
CA LYS A 131 3.14 7.72 -24.72
C LYS A 131 3.17 6.21 -24.96
N THR A 132 3.74 5.45 -24.04
CA THR A 132 4.01 4.01 -24.19
C THR A 132 2.91 3.17 -23.56
N ASP A 133 2.57 2.05 -24.20
CA ASP A 133 1.43 1.21 -23.80
C ASP A 133 1.59 0.59 -22.41
N PHE A 134 2.81 0.21 -22.03
CA PHE A 134 3.07 -0.36 -20.70
C PHE A 134 2.77 0.63 -19.56
N TYR A 135 2.99 1.93 -19.79
CA TYR A 135 2.63 2.97 -18.83
C TYR A 135 1.14 3.32 -18.89
N ARG A 136 0.52 3.33 -20.08
CA ARG A 136 -0.94 3.46 -20.22
C ARG A 136 -1.67 2.37 -19.45
N TYR A 137 -1.22 1.13 -19.58
CA TYR A 137 -1.74 0.00 -18.81
C TYR A 137 -1.57 0.22 -17.31
N ALA A 138 -0.36 0.57 -16.85
CA ALA A 138 -0.10 0.73 -15.42
C ALA A 138 -0.97 1.83 -14.80
N TRP A 139 -1.12 2.96 -15.47
CA TRP A 139 -1.98 4.06 -15.01
C TRP A 139 -3.47 3.72 -15.08
N ALA A 140 -3.93 3.06 -16.14
CA ALA A 140 -5.32 2.61 -16.23
C ALA A 140 -5.66 1.61 -15.10
N HIS A 141 -4.75 0.67 -14.84
CA HIS A 141 -4.88 -0.28 -13.73
C HIS A 141 -4.92 0.44 -12.38
N ALA A 142 -4.00 1.37 -12.14
CA ALA A 142 -3.94 2.14 -10.91
C ALA A 142 -5.20 2.99 -10.68
N LEU A 143 -5.66 3.73 -11.68
CA LEU A 143 -6.87 4.55 -11.56
C LEU A 143 -8.11 3.70 -11.26
N ARG A 144 -8.24 2.52 -11.89
CA ARG A 144 -9.29 1.55 -11.55
C ARG A 144 -9.21 1.14 -10.08
N ALA A 145 -8.03 0.71 -9.63
CA ALA A 145 -7.79 0.30 -8.26
C ALA A 145 -8.08 1.42 -7.25
N PHE A 146 -7.75 2.66 -7.59
CA PHE A 146 -8.02 3.82 -6.74
C PHE A 146 -9.53 4.03 -6.57
N CYS A 147 -10.30 3.97 -7.66
CA CYS A 147 -11.76 4.05 -7.59
C CYS A 147 -12.38 2.95 -6.72
N GLU A 148 -11.92 1.70 -6.88
CA GLU A 148 -12.36 0.59 -6.05
C GLU A 148 -12.01 0.79 -4.57
N SER A 149 -10.81 1.28 -4.28
CA SER A 149 -10.37 1.55 -2.91
C SER A 149 -11.23 2.61 -2.21
N VAL A 150 -11.65 3.66 -2.93
CA VAL A 150 -12.57 4.67 -2.38
C VAL A 150 -13.93 4.05 -2.07
N ARG A 151 -14.46 3.22 -2.98
CA ARG A 151 -15.74 2.52 -2.78
C ARG A 151 -15.68 1.59 -1.56
N GLU A 152 -14.61 0.83 -1.43
CA GLU A 152 -14.37 -0.06 -0.29
C GLU A 152 -14.22 0.72 1.02
N TYR A 153 -13.43 1.79 1.01
CA TYR A 153 -13.23 2.66 2.17
C TYR A 153 -14.53 3.27 2.69
N VAL A 154 -15.37 3.81 1.79
CA VAL A 154 -16.67 4.37 2.15
C VAL A 154 -17.56 3.29 2.76
N SER A 155 -17.57 2.09 2.17
CA SER A 155 -18.35 0.96 2.67
C SER A 155 -17.89 0.52 4.08
N ALA A 156 -16.58 0.42 4.31
CA ALA A 156 -16.01 0.09 5.61
C ALA A 156 -16.32 1.17 6.67
N SER A 157 -16.27 2.45 6.28
CA SER A 157 -16.61 3.57 7.19
C SER A 157 -18.09 3.64 7.56
N ALA A 158 -18.99 3.09 6.72
CA ALA A 158 -20.41 3.00 7.02
C ALA A 158 -20.73 1.86 8.00
N MET A 159 -20.00 0.73 7.90
CA MET A 159 -20.13 -0.39 8.83
C MET A 159 -19.77 0.00 10.26
N THR A 160 -18.67 0.73 10.45
CA THR A 160 -18.23 1.18 11.79
C THR A 160 -19.19 2.18 12.44
N LYS A 161 -19.86 3.04 11.65
CA LYS A 161 -20.92 3.93 12.17
C LYS A 161 -22.15 3.16 12.63
N THR A 162 -22.56 2.15 11.84
CA THR A 162 -23.77 1.36 12.14
C THR A 162 -23.60 0.49 13.40
N GLU A 163 -22.38 0.01 13.68
CA GLU A 163 -22.08 -0.73 14.93
C GLU A 163 -22.09 0.18 16.15
N ASN A 164 -21.57 1.40 16.05
CA ASN A 164 -21.59 2.36 17.15
C ASN A 164 -23.02 2.83 17.49
N ASP A 165 -23.88 3.02 16.48
CA ASP A 165 -25.29 3.40 16.69
C ASP A 165 -26.11 2.29 17.36
N LYS A 166 -25.78 1.01 17.10
CA LYS A 166 -26.42 -0.14 17.75
C LYS A 166 -25.98 -0.31 19.21
N ASN A 167 -24.72 -0.04 19.53
CA ASN A 167 -24.22 -0.10 20.91
C ASN A 167 -24.64 1.11 21.76
N GLY A 168 -25.03 2.23 21.16
CA GLY A 168 -25.49 3.43 21.87
C GLY A 168 -26.98 3.41 22.29
N SER A 169 -27.76 2.41 21.87
CA SER A 169 -29.22 2.38 22.05
C SER A 169 -29.71 1.39 23.12
N GLY A 170 -28.81 0.84 23.94
CA GLY A 170 -29.11 -0.29 24.83
C GLY A 170 -28.53 -0.19 26.23
N ASP A 171 -28.65 0.95 26.92
CA ASP A 171 -28.61 0.95 28.39
C ASP A 171 -29.20 2.26 28.94
N ASN A 172 -30.44 2.21 29.43
CA ASN A 172 -31.06 3.19 30.34
C ASN A 172 -32.38 2.60 30.87
N HIS A 173 -32.29 1.50 31.62
CA HIS A 173 -33.36 1.16 32.55
C HIS A 173 -32.80 0.37 33.75
N ILE A 174 -32.28 1.10 34.73
CA ILE A 174 -32.09 0.58 36.09
C ILE A 174 -32.80 1.54 37.06
N GLU A 175 -33.96 1.05 37.50
CA GLU A 175 -34.50 1.08 38.86
C GLU A 175 -34.27 2.34 39.71
N ASP A 176 -35.35 3.10 39.91
CA ASP A 176 -35.58 3.83 41.15
C ASP A 176 -37.09 3.83 41.45
N GLU A 177 -37.44 3.70 42.75
CA GLU A 177 -38.77 3.54 43.38
C GLU A 177 -39.22 2.08 43.60
N GLN A 178 -39.35 1.52 44.82
CA GLN A 178 -39.70 2.13 46.09
C GLN A 178 -39.11 1.39 47.30
N VAL A 179 -38.44 2.13 48.18
CA VAL A 179 -38.44 1.87 49.62
C VAL A 179 -39.02 3.10 50.29
N LYS A 180 -40.26 3.02 50.76
CA LYS A 180 -40.76 3.87 51.84
C LYS A 180 -41.62 3.06 52.80
N SER A 181 -41.32 3.32 54.06
CA SER A 181 -41.75 2.70 55.31
C SER A 181 -43.26 2.64 55.53
#